data_AF-A0A931RPD1-F1
#
_entry.id   AF-A0A931RPD1-F1
#
_cell.length_a   1.000
_cell.length_b   1.000
_cell.length_c   1.000
_cell.angle_alpha   90.00
_cell.angle_beta   90.00
_cell.angle_gamma   90.00
#
_symmetry.space_group_name_H-M   'P 1'
#
loop_
_entity.id
_entity.type
_entity.pdbx_description
1 polymer ?
#
loop_
_entity_poly.entity_id
_entity_poly.type
_entity_poly.pdbx_seq_one_letter_code
_entity_poly.pdbx_strand_id
1 'polypeptide(L)'
;MSDGNEVQILSTQGDVRETGWVSASFSPDSKYGVYNLNKQLWILDAETGEKTQLTTELREYREPRWSTDGNKIIYTTGEEVRLIKLTF
;
A
#
# COMPACT_ATOMS: atom_id res chain seq x y z
N MET A 1 -21.32 9.78 23.19
CA MET A 1 -19.89 9.43 23.19
C MET A 1 -19.64 8.81 21.83
N SER A 2 -18.85 9.45 20.97
CA SER A 2 -18.38 8.80 19.76
C SER A 2 -17.59 7.58 20.20
N ASP A 3 -17.84 6.45 19.55
CA ASP A 3 -17.28 5.12 19.81
C ASP A 3 -15.76 5.02 19.53
N GLY A 4 -15.06 6.15 19.40
CA GLY A 4 -13.62 6.23 19.18
C GLY A 4 -13.15 5.80 17.79
N ASN A 5 -14.06 5.38 16.90
CA ASN A 5 -13.74 5.03 15.52
C ASN A 5 -13.68 6.29 14.67
N GLU A 6 -12.51 6.91 14.57
CA GLU A 6 -12.27 7.96 13.59
C GLU A 6 -11.87 7.32 12.25
N VAL A 7 -12.74 7.43 11.25
CA VAL A 7 -12.41 7.03 9.88
C VAL A 7 -11.60 8.14 9.25
N GLN A 8 -10.28 8.00 9.23
CA GLN A 8 -9.40 8.92 8.53
C GLN A 8 -9.22 8.47 7.07
N ILE A 9 -9.64 9.30 6.12
CA ILE A 9 -9.30 9.09 4.71
C ILE A 9 -7.87 9.58 4.50
N LEU A 10 -6.92 8.63 4.42
CA LEU A 10 -5.50 8.94 4.25
C LEU A 10 -5.13 9.33 2.80
N SER A 11 -6.00 9.05 1.82
CA SER A 11 -5.84 9.49 0.43
C SER A 11 -7.17 9.53 -0.32
N THR A 12 -7.44 10.62 -1.05
CA THR A 12 -8.56 10.76 -2.00
C THR A 12 -8.13 10.66 -3.46
N GLN A 13 -6.83 10.46 -3.71
CA GLN A 13 -6.28 10.43 -5.07
C GLN A 13 -6.56 9.07 -5.70
N GLY A 14 -7.45 9.08 -6.70
CA GLY A 14 -8.00 7.88 -7.35
C GLY A 14 -9.48 7.75 -7.03
N ASP A 15 -10.33 8.36 -7.86
CA ASP A 15 -11.75 8.07 -7.87
C ASP A 15 -11.89 6.54 -8.05
N VAL A 16 -12.28 5.81 -7.01
CA VAL A 16 -12.32 4.33 -6.96
C VAL A 16 -13.38 3.76 -7.94
N ARG A 17 -13.99 4.63 -8.76
CA ARG A 17 -15.12 4.34 -9.61
C ARG A 17 -14.77 3.56 -10.88
N GLU A 18 -13.49 3.39 -11.25
CA GLU A 18 -13.14 2.72 -12.52
C GLU A 18 -11.99 1.68 -12.49
N THR A 19 -11.41 1.28 -11.35
CA THR A 19 -10.10 0.57 -11.38
C THR A 19 -10.00 -0.83 -10.75
N GLY A 20 -11.09 -1.42 -10.26
CA GLY A 20 -11.09 -2.82 -9.78
C GLY A 20 -10.62 -3.00 -8.33
N TRP A 21 -10.23 -4.23 -7.97
CA TRP A 21 -9.88 -4.61 -6.59
C TRP A 21 -8.62 -3.88 -6.11
N VAL A 22 -8.76 -3.08 -5.04
CA VAL A 22 -7.65 -2.46 -4.32
C VAL A 22 -7.29 -3.33 -3.12
N SER A 23 -6.01 -3.59 -2.96
CA SER A 23 -5.42 -4.33 -1.85
C SER A 23 -4.47 -3.41 -1.10
N ALA A 24 -4.57 -3.44 0.23
CA ALA A 24 -3.76 -2.62 1.11
C ALA A 24 -3.36 -3.38 2.37
N SER A 25 -2.26 -2.97 2.99
CA SER A 25 -1.76 -3.49 4.26
C SER A 25 -1.03 -2.38 5.01
N PHE A 26 -1.21 -2.30 6.32
CA PHE A 26 -0.37 -1.46 7.18
C PHE A 26 0.95 -2.17 7.51
N SER A 27 1.99 -1.38 7.78
CA SER A 27 3.20 -1.83 8.45
C SER A 27 2.87 -2.27 9.89
N PRO A 28 3.69 -3.12 10.52
CA PRO A 28 3.44 -3.62 11.88
C PRO A 28 3.32 -2.52 12.95
N ASP A 29 3.99 -1.38 12.74
CA ASP A 29 3.96 -0.20 13.61
C ASP A 29 2.89 0.83 13.22
N SER A 30 2.07 0.52 12.20
CA SER A 30 1.01 1.38 11.66
C SER A 30 1.45 2.74 11.11
N LYS A 31 2.76 2.99 10.98
CA LYS A 31 3.28 4.25 10.43
C LYS A 31 3.12 4.36 8.92
N TYR A 32 3.07 3.21 8.23
CA TYR A 32 3.02 3.16 6.79
C TYR A 32 1.89 2.27 6.30
N GLY A 33 1.24 2.67 5.20
CA GLY A 33 0.37 1.82 4.41
C GLY A 33 1.05 1.45 3.10
N VAL A 34 0.94 0.19 2.66
CA VAL A 34 1.21 -0.18 1.26
C VAL A 34 -0.11 -0.47 0.57
N TYR A 35 -0.26 -0.02 -0.68
CA TYR A 35 -1.43 -0.30 -1.49
C TYR A 35 -1.08 -0.34 -2.97
N ASN A 36 -1.93 -0.98 -3.79
CA ASN A 36 -1.85 -0.86 -5.24
C ASN A 36 -2.77 0.26 -5.76
N LEU A 37 -2.25 1.11 -6.63
CA LEU A 37 -2.99 2.15 -7.34
C LEU A 37 -2.48 2.22 -8.78
N ASN A 38 -3.40 2.21 -9.74
CA ASN A 38 -3.08 2.18 -11.18
C ASN A 38 -2.05 1.09 -11.52
N LYS A 39 -2.26 -0.10 -10.98
CA LYS A 39 -1.41 -1.30 -11.17
C LYS A 39 0.00 -1.21 -10.58
N GLN A 40 0.33 -0.14 -9.84
CA GLN A 40 1.64 0.08 -9.21
C GLN A 40 1.52 0.03 -7.69
N LEU A 41 2.62 -0.31 -7.01
CA LEU A 41 2.69 -0.29 -5.55
C LEU A 41 3.15 1.06 -5.05
N TRP A 42 2.49 1.53 -3.98
CA TRP A 42 2.77 2.79 -3.31
C TRP A 42 2.86 2.55 -1.81
N ILE A 43 3.74 3.29 -1.15
CA ILE A 43 3.74 3.50 0.29
C ILE A 43 3.12 4.85 0.60
N LEU A 44 2.32 4.88 1.66
CA LEU A 44 1.76 6.07 2.29
C LEU A 44 2.31 6.17 3.70
N ASP A 45 2.88 7.31 4.06
CA ASP A 45 3.15 7.67 5.45
C ASP A 45 1.83 8.12 6.11
N ALA A 46 1.43 7.45 7.18
CA ALA A 46 0.13 7.66 7.82
C ALA A 46 0.06 8.96 8.63
N GLU A 47 1.21 9.50 9.06
CA GLU A 47 1.28 10.74 9.84
C GLU A 47 1.26 11.96 8.92
N THR A 48 2.06 11.93 7.85
CA THR A 48 2.25 13.07 6.95
C THR A 48 1.35 13.04 5.72
N GLY A 49 0.86 11.86 5.33
CA GLY A 49 0.16 11.64 4.07
C GLY A 49 1.08 11.58 2.84
N GLU A 50 2.41 11.60 3.03
CA GLU A 50 3.37 11.51 1.93
C GLU A 50 3.27 10.15 1.24
N LYS A 51 3.42 10.15 -0.09
CA LYS A 51 3.33 8.94 -0.93
C LYS A 51 4.62 8.69 -1.68
N THR A 52 5.11 7.46 -1.62
CA THR A 52 6.29 7.01 -2.35
C THR A 52 5.93 5.85 -3.27
N GLN A 53 6.22 5.97 -4.56
CA GLN A 53 6.03 4.88 -5.52
C GLN A 53 7.15 3.85 -5.39
N LEU A 54 6.81 2.57 -5.23
CA LEU A 54 7.80 1.48 -5.09
C LEU A 54 8.13 0.78 -6.41
N THR A 55 7.18 0.76 -7.35
CA THR A 55 7.32 0.06 -8.63
C THR A 55 7.08 1.02 -9.78
N THR A 56 7.86 0.89 -10.85
CA THR A 56 7.78 1.81 -12.01
C THR A 56 7.74 1.08 -13.35
N GLU A 57 7.95 -0.24 -13.38
CA GLU A 57 7.86 -0.99 -14.64
C GLU A 57 6.41 -1.12 -15.10
N LEU A 58 6.24 -1.30 -16.41
CA LEU A 58 4.94 -1.50 -17.05
C LEU A 58 4.42 -2.93 -16.83
N ARG A 59 4.16 -3.26 -15.56
CA ARG A 59 3.58 -4.52 -15.08
C ARG A 59 2.42 -4.23 -14.14
N GLU A 60 1.66 -5.27 -13.83
CA GLU A 60 0.63 -5.21 -12.81
C GLU A 60 1.14 -5.81 -11.51
N TYR A 61 1.07 -5.00 -10.45
CA TYR A 61 1.48 -5.35 -9.10
C TYR A 61 0.25 -5.35 -8.18
N ARG A 62 0.07 -6.42 -7.41
CA ARG A 62 -1.14 -6.67 -6.61
C ARG A 62 -0.80 -7.25 -5.24
N GLU A 63 -1.80 -7.21 -4.37
CA GLU A 63 -1.84 -7.90 -3.08
C GLU A 63 -0.61 -7.67 -2.19
N PRO A 64 -0.17 -6.41 -2.01
CA PRO A 64 1.00 -6.15 -1.21
C PRO A 64 0.71 -6.45 0.27
N ARG A 65 1.66 -7.09 0.95
CA ARG A 65 1.59 -7.37 2.39
C ARG A 65 2.94 -7.06 3.02
N TRP A 66 2.90 -6.34 4.15
CA TRP A 66 4.09 -6.10 4.94
C TRP A 66 4.58 -7.37 5.63
N SER A 67 5.88 -7.51 5.74
CA SER A 67 6.49 -8.48 6.64
C SER A 67 6.28 -8.06 8.10
N THR A 68 6.25 -9.03 9.00
CA THR A 68 6.03 -8.80 10.44
C THR A 68 7.15 -8.01 11.10
N ASP A 69 8.35 -8.01 10.51
CA ASP A 69 9.51 -7.22 10.94
C ASP A 69 9.54 -5.82 10.29
N GLY A 70 8.57 -5.47 9.44
CA GLY A 70 8.43 -4.13 8.89
C GLY A 70 9.55 -3.70 7.94
N ASN A 71 10.31 -4.64 7.34
CA ASN A 71 11.43 -4.29 6.44
C ASN A 71 11.27 -4.83 5.02
N LYS A 72 10.17 -5.54 4.73
CA LYS A 72 9.86 -6.10 3.42
C LYS A 72 8.39 -5.96 3.10
N ILE A 73 8.09 -5.94 1.81
CA ILE A 73 6.75 -6.12 1.26
C ILE A 73 6.77 -7.30 0.30
N ILE A 74 5.89 -8.27 0.51
CA ILE A 74 5.59 -9.33 -0.46
C ILE A 74 4.42 -8.89 -1.34
N TYR A 75 4.43 -9.24 -2.62
CA TYR A 75 3.40 -8.87 -3.58
C TYR A 75 3.35 -9.87 -4.75
N THR A 76 2.30 -9.80 -5.56
CA THR A 76 2.14 -10.61 -6.77
C THR A 76 2.32 -9.77 -8.03
N THR A 77 2.95 -10.35 -9.06
CA THR A 77 3.04 -9.77 -10.41
C THR A 77 3.03 -10.87 -11.46
N GLY A 78 2.11 -10.81 -12.42
CA GLY A 78 1.84 -11.96 -13.29
C GLY A 78 1.46 -13.20 -12.46
N GLU A 79 2.22 -14.28 -12.61
CA GLU A 79 2.09 -15.53 -11.84
C GLU A 79 3.13 -15.65 -10.72
N GLU A 80 3.95 -14.61 -10.51
CA GLU A 80 5.05 -14.65 -9.57
C GLU A 80 4.72 -13.96 -8.25
N VAL A 81 5.22 -14.53 -7.16
CA VAL A 81 5.28 -13.89 -5.84
C VAL A 81 6.69 -13.31 -5.67
N ARG A 82 6.77 -12.01 -5.40
CA ARG A 82 8.02 -11.27 -5.26
C ARG A 82 8.06 -10.51 -3.94
N LEU A 83 9.26 -10.09 -3.55
CA LEU A 83 9.48 -9.24 -2.39
C LEU A 83 10.30 -8.01 -2.76
N ILE A 84 10.00 -6.88 -2.12
CA ILE A 84 10.85 -5.69 -2.08
C ILE A 84 11.35 -5.53 -0.65
N LYS A 85 12.65 -5.28 -0.49
CA LYS A 85 13.24 -4.82 0.77
C LYS A 85 13.16 -3.31 0.83
N LEU A 86 12.81 -2.79 1.99
CA LEU A 86 12.67 -1.36 2.22
C LEU A 86 13.89 -0.83 2.96
N THR A 87 14.27 0.39 2.59
CA THR A 87 15.31 1.17 3.24
C THR A 87 14.71 2.54 3.51
N PHE A 88 14.38 2.80 4.77
CA PHE A 88 13.94 4.09 5.27
C PHE A 88 15.10 4.76 6.00
#